data_AF-A0A1A6A1Y8-F1
#
_entry.id   AF-A0A1A6A1Y8-F1
#
_cell.length_a   1.000
_cell.length_b   1.000
_cell.length_c   1.000
_cell.angle_alpha   90.00
_cell.angle_beta   90.00
_cell.angle_gamma   90.00
#
_symmetry.space_group_name_H-M   'P 1'
#
loop_
_entity.id
_entity.type
_entity.pdbx_description
1 polymer ?
#
loop_
_entity_poly.entity_id
_entity_poly.type
_entity_poly.pdbx_seq_one_letter_code
_entity_poly.pdbx_strand_id
1 'polypeptide(L)'
;MEIPATTSATDYTTNVPLDDLGPDTLYQYQLGRDISGTFTTRREEAELDRFTILSSSCLKPGWPYNPFQHPLAVKGLTHLHNTVEQMAQRPEAPLFLGDFISPVSDYTISYYRELYRQVYSSPSWTPLLQSIPWIHMFDDHEIINDFSPSSTPQSTEMFENAMEPYISYQRSVNPPALTGSQPTYFSYEIGKVSFFILDNRSHRSAPAHRPGKKLNGWVWGKVNAGCAAVAGHEGLGGTAGKKRRQTPGIRVWCTCHEKLVRGKG
;
A
#
# COMPACT_ATOMS: atom_id res chain seq x y z
N MET A 1 2.13 7.85 -25.21
CA MET A 1 2.04 6.74 -24.25
C MET A 1 0.70 6.07 -24.44
N GLU A 2 0.69 4.75 -24.64
CA GLU A 2 -0.56 3.97 -24.74
C GLU A 2 -0.86 3.35 -23.37
N ILE A 3 -2.08 3.56 -22.87
CA ILE A 3 -2.50 2.99 -21.58
C ILE A 3 -2.89 1.53 -21.84
N PRO A 4 -2.36 0.55 -21.08
CA PRO A 4 -2.74 -0.85 -21.25
C PRO A 4 -4.26 -1.03 -21.11
N ALA A 5 -4.85 -1.85 -21.98
CA ALA A 5 -6.25 -2.22 -21.84
C ALA A 5 -6.48 -2.91 -20.50
N THR A 6 -7.52 -2.49 -19.78
CA THR A 6 -7.89 -3.08 -18.49
C THR A 6 -9.06 -4.03 -18.65
N THR A 7 -9.18 -5.01 -17.75
CA THR A 7 -10.22 -6.04 -17.83
C THR A 7 -10.82 -6.28 -16.44
N SER A 8 -11.97 -6.96 -16.39
CA SER A 8 -12.57 -7.41 -15.13
C SER A 8 -11.66 -8.36 -14.35
N ALA A 9 -10.69 -9.01 -15.02
CA ALA A 9 -9.73 -9.91 -14.37
C ALA A 9 -8.78 -9.18 -13.41
N THR A 10 -8.54 -7.88 -13.56
CA THR A 10 -7.74 -7.05 -12.63
C THR A 10 -8.58 -5.97 -11.95
N ASP A 11 -9.90 -6.13 -11.94
CA ASP A 11 -10.84 -5.11 -11.46
C ASP A 11 -10.66 -3.74 -12.14
N TYR A 12 -10.35 -3.77 -13.44
CA TYR A 12 -10.05 -2.61 -14.26
C TYR A 12 -8.91 -1.72 -13.74
N THR A 13 -8.03 -2.27 -12.89
CA THR A 13 -6.82 -1.60 -12.40
C THR A 13 -5.65 -1.77 -13.39
N THR A 14 -4.80 -0.76 -13.47
CA THR A 14 -3.54 -0.79 -14.20
C THR A 14 -2.53 0.19 -13.59
N ASN A 15 -1.25 -0.04 -13.86
CA ASN A 15 -0.19 0.92 -13.55
C ASN A 15 0.37 1.52 -14.83
N VAL A 16 0.73 2.80 -14.74
CA VAL A 16 1.22 3.60 -15.85
C VAL A 16 2.61 4.11 -15.45
N PRO A 17 3.71 3.52 -15.94
CA PRO A 17 5.05 3.97 -15.59
C PRO A 17 5.35 5.31 -16.28
N LEU A 18 5.73 6.31 -15.50
CA LEU A 18 6.16 7.62 -16.00
C LEU A 18 7.68 7.74 -15.84
N ASP A 19 8.38 7.84 -16.97
CA ASP A 19 9.83 7.94 -17.05
C ASP A 19 10.27 9.37 -17.44
N ASP A 20 11.57 9.64 -17.36
CA ASP A 20 12.20 10.91 -17.76
C ASP A 20 11.60 12.17 -17.10
N LEU A 21 11.11 12.03 -15.87
CA LEU A 21 10.61 13.14 -15.07
C LEU A 21 11.77 13.89 -14.37
N GLY A 22 11.67 15.21 -14.33
CA GLY A 22 12.56 16.06 -13.55
C GLY A 22 12.35 15.84 -12.05
N PRO A 23 13.41 15.94 -11.23
CA PRO A 23 13.32 15.85 -9.77
C PRO A 23 12.62 17.08 -9.17
N ASP A 24 12.05 16.93 -7.98
CA ASP A 24 11.34 17.98 -7.21
C ASP A 24 10.38 18.86 -8.04
N THR A 25 9.68 18.23 -8.99
CA THR A 25 8.86 18.93 -9.99
C THR A 25 7.40 18.53 -9.86
N LEU A 26 6.52 19.52 -9.84
CA LEU A 26 5.08 19.30 -9.86
C LEU A 26 4.63 18.94 -11.28
N TYR A 27 4.05 17.75 -11.41
CA TYR A 27 3.41 17.28 -12.64
C TYR A 27 1.90 17.25 -12.49
N GLN A 28 1.22 17.48 -13.62
CA GLN A 28 -0.21 17.24 -13.76
C GLN A 28 -0.38 16.10 -14.75
N TYR A 29 -1.34 15.21 -14.48
CA TYR A 29 -1.70 14.14 -15.40
C TYR A 29 -3.19 14.16 -15.68
N GLN A 30 -3.53 13.70 -16.89
CA GLN A 30 -4.90 13.46 -17.31
C GLN A 30 -4.93 12.14 -18.07
N LEU A 31 -5.77 11.22 -17.63
CA LEU A 31 -5.93 9.88 -18.18
C LEU A 31 -7.40 9.73 -18.59
N GLY A 32 -7.65 9.77 -19.90
CA GLY A 32 -9.01 9.82 -20.43
C GLY A 32 -9.74 11.13 -20.08
N ARG A 33 -11.07 11.05 -19.93
CA ARG A 33 -11.92 12.23 -19.68
C ARG A 33 -12.08 12.57 -18.19
N ASP A 34 -12.07 11.56 -17.34
CA ASP A 34 -12.56 11.67 -15.97
C ASP A 34 -11.47 11.51 -14.89
N ILE A 35 -10.26 11.07 -15.27
CA ILE A 35 -9.16 10.89 -14.33
C ILE A 35 -8.12 11.98 -14.56
N SER A 36 -7.90 12.81 -13.57
CA SER A 36 -6.81 13.79 -13.55
C SER A 36 -6.32 14.01 -12.13
N GLY A 37 -5.11 14.55 -12.01
CA GLY A 37 -4.51 14.81 -10.71
C GLY A 37 -3.14 15.45 -10.84
N THR A 38 -2.49 15.60 -9.69
CA THR A 38 -1.14 16.15 -9.60
C THR A 38 -0.29 15.32 -8.67
N PHE A 39 1.01 15.30 -8.94
CA PHE A 39 2.01 14.70 -8.06
C PHE A 39 3.32 15.48 -8.16
N THR A 40 4.12 15.43 -7.11
CA THR A 40 5.47 16.00 -7.12
C THR A 40 6.46 14.85 -7.15
N THR A 41 7.43 14.93 -8.06
CA THR A 41 8.52 13.94 -8.11
C THR A 41 9.42 14.05 -6.88
N ARG A 42 10.12 12.96 -6.59
CA ARG A 42 11.13 12.92 -5.54
C ARG A 42 12.20 14.00 -5.78
N ARG A 43 12.77 14.53 -4.69
CA ARG A 43 13.94 15.41 -4.73
C ARG A 43 15.16 14.72 -5.34
N GLU A 44 16.15 15.52 -5.73
CA GLU A 44 17.40 14.98 -6.26
C GLU A 44 18.12 14.12 -5.23
N GLU A 45 18.73 13.03 -5.70
CA GLU A 45 19.47 12.09 -4.85
C GLU A 45 20.56 12.79 -4.02
N ALA A 46 21.18 13.83 -4.56
CA ALA A 46 22.19 14.64 -3.88
C ALA A 46 21.64 15.44 -2.68
N GLU A 47 20.32 15.66 -2.64
CA GLU A 47 19.62 16.42 -1.58
C GLU A 47 18.98 15.52 -0.51
N LEU A 48 19.10 14.19 -0.68
CA LEU A 48 18.52 13.18 0.22
C LEU A 48 19.48 12.75 1.35
N ASP A 49 20.41 13.61 1.74
CA ASP A 49 21.20 13.43 2.97
C ASP A 49 20.32 13.58 4.23
N ARG A 50 19.19 14.31 4.12
CA ARG A 50 18.13 14.37 5.12
C ARG A 50 16.77 14.26 4.43
N PHE A 51 15.92 13.39 4.94
CA PHE A 51 14.58 13.19 4.43
C PHE A 51 13.62 12.78 5.54
N THR A 52 12.33 12.90 5.25
CA THR A 52 11.26 12.43 6.13
C THR A 52 10.49 11.31 5.45
N ILE A 53 10.22 10.25 6.20
CA ILE A 53 9.26 9.21 5.84
C ILE A 53 8.07 9.29 6.80
N LEU A 54 6.90 8.94 6.31
CA LEU A 54 5.75 8.70 7.17
C LEU A 54 5.54 7.20 7.29
N SER A 55 5.06 6.74 8.42
CA SER A 55 4.66 5.35 8.60
C SER A 55 3.28 5.28 9.23
N SER A 56 2.46 4.39 8.71
CA SER A 56 1.09 4.14 9.18
C SER A 56 0.69 2.71 8.89
N SER A 57 -0.38 2.24 9.52
CA SER A 57 -0.97 0.91 9.33
C SER A 57 -2.45 0.94 9.75
N CYS A 58 -3.16 -0.18 9.56
CA CYS A 58 -4.48 -0.43 10.15
C CYS A 58 -5.53 0.65 9.83
N LEU A 59 -6.00 0.68 8.58
CA LEU A 59 -7.14 1.52 8.20
C LEU A 59 -8.44 0.82 8.56
N LYS A 60 -9.29 1.54 9.30
CA LYS A 60 -10.65 1.10 9.60
C LYS A 60 -11.65 2.19 9.23
N PRO A 61 -12.32 2.07 8.06
CA PRO A 61 -13.39 2.98 7.68
C PRO A 61 -14.49 3.05 8.76
N GLY A 62 -14.99 4.26 9.00
CA GLY A 62 -16.06 4.49 9.96
C GLY A 62 -15.69 4.22 11.42
N TRP A 63 -14.41 4.17 11.80
CA TRP A 63 -13.98 4.00 13.19
C TRP A 63 -13.29 5.25 13.78
N PRO A 64 -13.68 5.69 15.00
CA PRO A 64 -14.88 5.28 15.75
C PRO A 64 -16.16 5.68 15.00
N TYR A 65 -17.23 4.90 15.14
CA TYR A 65 -18.50 5.13 14.44
C TYR A 65 -19.10 6.49 14.78
N ASN A 66 -19.53 7.21 13.74
CA ASN A 66 -20.24 8.47 13.88
C ASN A 66 -21.34 8.55 12.79
N PRO A 67 -22.63 8.59 13.17
CA PRO A 67 -23.74 8.60 12.22
C PRO A 67 -23.83 9.89 11.39
N PHE A 68 -23.13 10.96 11.78
CA PHE A 68 -23.12 12.25 11.09
C PHE A 68 -21.91 12.43 10.16
N GLN A 69 -21.02 11.43 10.08
CA GLN A 69 -19.87 11.44 9.18
C GLN A 69 -20.13 10.60 7.94
N HIS A 70 -19.37 10.88 6.87
CA HIS A 70 -19.43 10.06 5.66
C HIS A 70 -19.10 8.60 6.02
N PRO A 71 -19.90 7.60 5.59
CA PRO A 71 -19.75 6.22 6.03
C PRO A 71 -18.40 5.59 5.65
N LEU A 72 -17.79 6.07 4.54
CA LEU A 72 -16.45 5.64 4.11
C LEU A 72 -15.32 6.50 4.68
N ALA A 73 -15.60 7.49 5.54
CA ALA A 73 -14.54 8.34 6.10
C ALA A 73 -13.57 7.50 6.95
N VAL A 74 -12.28 7.76 6.79
CA VAL A 74 -11.22 7.11 7.55
C VAL A 74 -10.49 8.18 8.36
N LYS A 75 -10.76 8.22 9.66
CA LYS A 75 -10.22 9.26 10.55
C LYS A 75 -8.70 9.30 10.55
N GLY A 76 -8.05 8.14 10.45
CA GLY A 76 -6.59 8.02 10.34
C GLY A 76 -6.03 8.73 9.11
N LEU A 77 -6.67 8.59 7.95
CA LEU A 77 -6.27 9.29 6.72
C LEU A 77 -6.50 10.80 6.83
N THR A 78 -7.57 11.26 7.46
CA THR A 78 -7.77 12.69 7.74
C THR A 78 -6.68 13.25 8.65
N HIS A 79 -6.26 12.51 9.68
CA HIS A 79 -5.15 12.92 10.53
C HIS A 79 -3.82 12.95 9.77
N LEU A 80 -3.57 11.95 8.92
CA LEU A 80 -2.39 11.89 8.07
C LEU A 80 -2.34 13.07 7.09
N HIS A 81 -3.46 13.41 6.46
CA HIS A 81 -3.59 14.59 5.60
C HIS A 81 -3.18 15.87 6.34
N ASN A 82 -3.79 16.15 7.49
CA ASN A 82 -3.50 17.34 8.28
C ASN A 82 -2.02 17.39 8.70
N THR A 83 -1.44 16.22 9.00
CA THR A 83 -0.01 16.12 9.35
C THR A 83 0.85 16.51 8.16
N VAL A 84 0.62 15.91 6.99
CA VAL A 84 1.35 16.21 5.75
C VAL A 84 1.22 17.68 5.36
N GLU A 85 0.02 18.25 5.47
CA GLU A 85 -0.24 19.66 5.13
C GLU A 85 0.60 20.64 5.99
N GLN A 86 0.87 20.28 7.24
CA GLN A 86 1.65 21.09 8.18
C GLN A 86 3.16 20.86 8.08
N MET A 87 3.61 19.87 7.32
CA MET A 87 5.04 19.59 7.18
C MET A 87 5.71 20.65 6.30
N ALA A 88 6.82 21.23 6.79
CA ALA A 88 7.62 22.18 6.01
C ALA A 88 8.20 21.58 4.73
N GLN A 89 8.41 20.26 4.71
CA GLN A 89 8.86 19.50 3.55
C GLN A 89 8.02 18.25 3.42
N ARG A 90 7.58 17.93 2.20
CA ARG A 90 6.80 16.72 1.92
C ARG A 90 7.59 15.46 2.27
N PRO A 91 6.93 14.40 2.77
CA PRO A 91 7.61 13.13 2.98
C PRO A 91 8.00 12.50 1.64
N GLU A 92 9.15 11.83 1.61
CA GLU A 92 9.64 11.15 0.39
C GLU A 92 8.84 9.88 0.07
N ALA A 93 8.31 9.24 1.11
CA ALA A 93 7.47 8.06 1.01
C ALA A 93 6.67 7.84 2.31
N PRO A 94 5.36 7.60 2.20
CA PRO A 94 4.56 6.94 3.22
C PRO A 94 4.79 5.43 3.13
N LEU A 95 5.31 4.83 4.20
CA LEU A 95 5.39 3.40 4.42
C LEU A 95 4.10 2.93 5.09
N PHE A 96 3.26 2.25 4.32
CA PHE A 96 2.02 1.68 4.84
C PHE A 96 2.23 0.21 5.18
N LEU A 97 2.25 -0.09 6.49
CA LEU A 97 2.74 -1.34 7.07
C LEU A 97 1.69 -2.47 7.13
N GLY A 98 0.69 -2.45 6.25
CA GLY A 98 -0.38 -3.44 6.21
C GLY A 98 -1.66 -3.03 6.95
N ASP A 99 -2.64 -3.94 6.90
CA ASP A 99 -4.03 -3.75 7.33
C ASP A 99 -4.73 -2.56 6.64
N PHE A 100 -4.57 -2.43 5.32
CA PHE A 100 -5.27 -1.44 4.50
C PHE A 100 -6.76 -1.76 4.39
N ILE A 101 -7.09 -3.05 4.34
CA ILE A 101 -8.45 -3.58 4.40
C ILE A 101 -8.64 -4.43 5.66
N SER A 102 -9.88 -4.81 5.95
CA SER A 102 -10.21 -5.66 7.11
C SER A 102 -11.43 -6.54 6.80
N PRO A 103 -11.25 -7.71 6.15
CA PRO A 103 -12.30 -8.65 5.81
C PRO A 103 -12.83 -9.31 7.08
N VAL A 104 -14.15 -9.51 7.13
CA VAL A 104 -14.82 -10.16 8.26
C VAL A 104 -15.64 -11.39 7.85
N SER A 105 -15.85 -11.60 6.54
CA SER A 105 -16.61 -12.73 5.99
C SER A 105 -16.21 -13.04 4.55
N ASP A 106 -16.81 -14.09 3.97
CA ASP A 106 -16.80 -14.54 2.56
C ASP A 106 -15.44 -14.91 1.94
N TYR A 107 -14.38 -14.12 2.16
CA TYR A 107 -13.02 -14.35 1.67
C TYR A 107 -12.92 -14.71 0.17
N THR A 108 -13.84 -14.17 -0.64
CA THR A 108 -13.84 -14.26 -2.10
C THR A 108 -13.08 -13.08 -2.71
N ILE A 109 -12.51 -13.26 -3.90
CA ILE A 109 -11.80 -12.19 -4.64
C ILE A 109 -12.67 -10.93 -4.77
N SER A 110 -13.94 -11.08 -5.14
CA SER A 110 -14.86 -9.95 -5.31
C SER A 110 -15.08 -9.16 -4.01
N TYR A 111 -15.14 -9.87 -2.88
CA TYR A 111 -15.28 -9.23 -1.57
C TYR A 111 -14.01 -8.45 -1.19
N TYR A 112 -12.83 -9.04 -1.35
CA TYR A 112 -11.57 -8.32 -1.11
C TYR A 112 -11.45 -7.06 -2.00
N ARG A 113 -11.80 -7.17 -3.29
CA ARG A 113 -11.83 -6.02 -4.22
C ARG A 113 -12.81 -4.94 -3.79
N GLU A 114 -13.98 -5.30 -3.26
CA GLU A 114 -14.93 -4.34 -2.69
C GLU A 114 -14.31 -3.56 -1.52
N LEU A 115 -13.59 -4.23 -0.62
CA LEU A 115 -12.92 -3.56 0.50
C LEU A 115 -11.86 -2.56 0.04
N TYR A 116 -11.06 -2.92 -0.97
CA TYR A 116 -10.10 -1.98 -1.57
C TYR A 116 -10.81 -0.78 -2.18
N ARG A 117 -11.87 -1.01 -2.98
CA ARG A 117 -12.68 0.07 -3.56
C ARG A 117 -13.30 0.95 -2.49
N GLN A 118 -13.76 0.39 -1.37
CA GLN A 118 -14.30 1.15 -0.24
C GLN A 118 -13.27 2.14 0.33
N VAL A 119 -12.03 1.70 0.56
CA VAL A 119 -10.97 2.55 1.11
C VAL A 119 -10.56 3.62 0.09
N TYR A 120 -10.34 3.25 -1.17
CA TYR A 120 -9.96 4.20 -2.22
C TYR A 120 -11.09 5.19 -2.58
N SER A 121 -12.36 4.81 -2.37
CA SER A 121 -13.51 5.71 -2.53
C SER A 121 -13.76 6.61 -1.31
N SER A 122 -12.92 6.52 -0.28
CA SER A 122 -13.05 7.34 0.91
C SER A 122 -12.80 8.83 0.58
N PRO A 123 -13.65 9.77 1.05
CA PRO A 123 -13.33 11.19 0.95
C PRO A 123 -12.08 11.57 1.77
N SER A 124 -11.65 10.72 2.72
CA SER A 124 -10.41 10.90 3.46
C SER A 124 -9.16 10.54 2.64
N TRP A 125 -9.31 9.81 1.52
CA TRP A 125 -8.22 9.55 0.57
C TRP A 125 -8.00 10.78 -0.33
N THR A 126 -7.56 11.88 0.28
CA THR A 126 -7.50 13.20 -0.36
C THR A 126 -6.50 13.28 -1.53
N PRO A 127 -6.66 14.25 -2.46
CA PRO A 127 -5.67 14.49 -3.52
C PRO A 127 -4.25 14.72 -3.00
N LEU A 128 -4.09 15.37 -1.85
CA LEU A 128 -2.78 15.54 -1.22
C LEU A 128 -2.13 14.19 -0.89
N LEU A 129 -2.88 13.25 -0.32
CA LEU A 129 -2.36 11.92 0.00
C LEU A 129 -2.12 11.08 -1.27
N GLN A 130 -2.96 11.22 -2.28
CA GLN A 130 -2.79 10.59 -3.60
C GLN A 130 -1.55 11.10 -4.35
N SER A 131 -1.16 12.37 -4.10
CA SER A 131 -0.01 13.00 -4.76
C SER A 131 1.36 12.52 -4.27
N ILE A 132 1.39 11.65 -3.25
CA ILE A 132 2.60 11.14 -2.62
C ILE A 132 2.75 9.66 -3.02
N PRO A 133 3.96 9.16 -3.35
CA PRO A 133 4.16 7.75 -3.70
C PRO A 133 4.17 6.86 -2.46
N TRP A 134 3.05 6.19 -2.18
CA TRP A 134 2.92 5.23 -1.07
C TRP A 134 3.68 3.94 -1.38
N ILE A 135 4.37 3.42 -0.36
CA ILE A 135 5.02 2.11 -0.38
C ILE A 135 4.20 1.19 0.51
N HIS A 136 3.61 0.16 -0.09
CA HIS A 136 2.69 -0.74 0.61
C HIS A 136 3.36 -2.06 0.96
N MET A 137 3.12 -2.55 2.16
CA MET A 137 3.19 -3.97 2.50
C MET A 137 1.82 -4.44 2.97
N PHE A 138 1.62 -5.75 3.00
CA PHE A 138 0.43 -6.35 3.60
C PHE A 138 0.77 -6.93 4.97
N ASP A 139 -0.24 -7.06 5.82
CA ASP A 139 -0.21 -7.78 7.08
C ASP A 139 -1.40 -8.77 7.13
N ASP A 140 -1.86 -9.20 8.30
CA ASP A 140 -2.87 -10.26 8.36
C ASP A 140 -4.26 -9.81 7.95
N HIS A 141 -4.69 -8.57 8.24
CA HIS A 141 -6.01 -8.13 7.83
C HIS A 141 -6.14 -7.91 6.32
N GLU A 142 -5.09 -8.02 5.51
CA GLU A 142 -5.27 -8.20 4.07
C GLU A 142 -5.88 -9.58 3.72
N ILE A 143 -5.73 -10.58 4.59
CA ILE A 143 -6.18 -11.96 4.34
C ILE A 143 -7.28 -12.33 5.34
N ILE A 144 -6.93 -12.49 6.61
CA ILE A 144 -7.80 -12.77 7.75
C ILE A 144 -7.02 -12.46 9.03
N ASN A 145 -7.69 -11.95 10.06
CA ASN A 145 -7.07 -11.66 11.35
C ASN A 145 -6.20 -12.84 11.86
N ASP A 146 -4.99 -12.54 12.34
CA ASP A 146 -3.99 -13.49 12.81
C ASP A 146 -3.48 -14.50 11.77
N PHE A 147 -3.65 -14.28 10.46
CA PHE A 147 -3.29 -15.25 9.41
C PHE A 147 -1.88 -15.85 9.60
N SER A 148 -1.84 -17.17 9.51
CA SER A 148 -0.63 -17.97 9.34
C SER A 148 -0.94 -19.11 8.36
N PRO A 149 -0.06 -19.39 7.39
CA PRO A 149 -0.30 -20.38 6.35
C PRO A 149 -0.44 -21.77 6.94
N SER A 150 -1.31 -22.58 6.33
CA SER A 150 -1.44 -24.00 6.61
C SER A 150 -1.51 -24.78 5.29
N SER A 151 -1.33 -26.10 5.34
CA SER A 151 -1.36 -26.95 4.16
C SER A 151 -2.78 -27.29 3.68
N THR A 152 -3.81 -26.63 4.20
CA THR A 152 -5.20 -26.90 3.80
C THR A 152 -5.53 -26.16 2.51
N PRO A 153 -6.32 -26.77 1.59
CA PRO A 153 -6.76 -26.08 0.37
C PRO A 153 -7.46 -24.75 0.64
N GLN A 154 -8.25 -24.67 1.72
CA GLN A 154 -8.94 -23.45 2.13
C GLN A 154 -7.96 -22.32 2.51
N SER A 155 -6.86 -22.65 3.21
CA SER A 155 -5.85 -21.65 3.56
C SER A 155 -5.13 -21.11 2.34
N THR A 156 -4.84 -21.97 1.36
CA THR A 156 -4.22 -21.58 0.10
C THR A 156 -5.18 -20.72 -0.73
N GLU A 157 -6.41 -21.16 -0.92
CA GLU A 157 -7.43 -20.44 -1.69
C GLU A 157 -7.72 -19.06 -1.10
N MET A 158 -7.87 -18.95 0.22
CA MET A 158 -8.06 -17.66 0.89
C MET A 158 -6.87 -16.71 0.69
N PHE A 159 -5.65 -17.24 0.77
CA PHE A 159 -4.44 -16.45 0.51
C PHE A 159 -4.39 -15.97 -0.94
N GLU A 160 -4.64 -16.85 -1.91
CA GLU A 160 -4.68 -16.51 -3.34
C GLU A 160 -5.77 -15.45 -3.64
N ASN A 161 -6.96 -15.62 -3.05
CA ASN A 161 -8.07 -14.69 -3.20
C ASN A 161 -7.76 -13.31 -2.62
N ALA A 162 -7.02 -13.23 -1.52
CA ALA A 162 -6.60 -11.99 -0.87
C ALA A 162 -5.44 -11.31 -1.63
N MET A 163 -4.48 -12.10 -2.12
CA MET A 163 -3.27 -11.58 -2.77
C MET A 163 -3.53 -11.03 -4.16
N GLU A 164 -4.53 -11.53 -4.90
CA GLU A 164 -4.90 -10.96 -6.20
C GLU A 164 -5.18 -9.45 -6.12
N PRO A 165 -6.12 -8.97 -5.30
CA PRO A 165 -6.39 -7.53 -5.22
C PRO A 165 -5.26 -6.76 -4.56
N TYR A 166 -4.56 -7.30 -3.56
CA TYR A 166 -3.35 -6.67 -3.03
C TYR A 166 -2.33 -6.43 -4.14
N ILE A 167 -2.13 -7.42 -5.03
CA ILE A 167 -1.19 -7.31 -6.13
C ILE A 167 -1.62 -6.22 -7.11
N SER A 168 -2.88 -6.28 -7.54
CA SER A 168 -3.48 -5.37 -8.52
C SER A 168 -3.49 -3.92 -8.01
N TYR A 169 -3.99 -3.69 -6.80
CA TYR A 169 -4.21 -2.34 -6.24
C TYR A 169 -2.95 -1.69 -5.65
N GLN A 170 -2.07 -2.45 -5.01
CA GLN A 170 -0.97 -1.89 -4.22
C GLN A 170 0.40 -2.38 -4.69
N ARG A 171 0.58 -3.70 -4.88
CA ARG A 171 1.90 -4.22 -5.20
C ARG A 171 2.39 -3.76 -6.57
N SER A 172 1.50 -3.64 -7.54
CA SER A 172 1.83 -3.32 -8.92
C SER A 172 2.49 -1.93 -9.09
N VAL A 173 2.29 -1.03 -8.12
CA VAL A 173 2.86 0.32 -8.09
C VAL A 173 4.08 0.45 -7.17
N ASN A 174 4.35 -0.53 -6.32
CA ASN A 174 5.57 -0.58 -5.52
C ASN A 174 6.83 -0.77 -6.40
N PRO A 175 8.03 -0.46 -5.86
CA PRO A 175 9.30 -0.83 -6.47
C PRO A 175 9.35 -2.31 -6.92
N PRO A 176 10.13 -2.64 -7.97
CA PRO A 176 10.20 -4.00 -8.50
C PRO A 176 10.54 -5.04 -7.43
N ALA A 177 9.96 -6.23 -7.54
CA ALA A 177 10.25 -7.34 -6.65
C ALA A 177 11.69 -7.82 -6.83
N LEU A 178 12.27 -8.43 -5.79
CA LEU A 178 13.58 -9.08 -5.92
C LEU A 178 13.52 -10.28 -6.87
N THR A 179 12.39 -10.98 -6.89
CA THR A 179 12.14 -12.10 -7.80
C THR A 179 10.70 -12.07 -8.32
N GLY A 180 10.46 -12.59 -9.53
CA GLY A 180 9.11 -12.66 -10.10
C GLY A 180 8.21 -13.68 -9.40
N SER A 181 8.79 -14.70 -8.76
CA SER A 181 8.06 -15.76 -8.06
C SER A 181 7.60 -15.37 -6.66
N GLN A 182 8.19 -14.34 -6.06
CA GLN A 182 7.80 -13.83 -4.75
C GLN A 182 7.65 -12.31 -4.84
N PRO A 183 6.49 -11.84 -5.32
CA PRO A 183 6.31 -10.42 -5.57
C PRO A 183 6.26 -9.61 -4.27
N THR A 184 5.84 -10.20 -3.15
CA THR A 184 5.42 -9.49 -1.94
C THR A 184 6.52 -8.77 -1.15
N TYR A 185 7.78 -9.18 -1.28
CA TYR A 185 8.91 -8.48 -0.66
C TYR A 185 9.82 -7.84 -1.72
N PHE A 186 10.44 -6.74 -1.34
CA PHE A 186 11.29 -5.95 -2.22
C PHE A 186 12.20 -5.03 -1.41
N SER A 187 13.22 -4.49 -2.06
CA SER A 187 14.04 -3.43 -1.50
C SER A 187 13.86 -2.15 -2.30
N TYR A 188 14.05 -1.01 -1.65
CA TYR A 188 14.13 0.27 -2.35
C TYR A 188 15.08 1.22 -1.60
N GLU A 189 15.58 2.23 -2.32
CA GLU A 189 16.55 3.19 -1.78
C GLU A 189 15.93 4.60 -1.71
N ILE A 190 16.28 5.35 -0.67
CA ILE A 190 16.10 6.81 -0.58
C ILE A 190 17.45 7.39 -0.18
N GLY A 191 18.10 8.13 -1.07
CA GLY A 191 19.44 8.62 -0.81
C GLY A 191 20.40 7.46 -0.51
N LYS A 192 21.14 7.59 0.59
CA LYS A 192 22.10 6.57 1.05
C LYS A 192 21.48 5.49 1.95
N VAL A 193 20.15 5.43 2.07
CA VAL A 193 19.45 4.49 2.96
C VAL A 193 18.70 3.44 2.15
N SER A 194 18.96 2.17 2.45
CA SER A 194 18.26 1.03 1.89
C SER A 194 17.13 0.58 2.82
N PHE A 195 15.95 0.39 2.24
CA PHE A 195 14.77 -0.14 2.91
C PHE A 195 14.49 -1.55 2.40
N PHE A 196 14.20 -2.46 3.32
CA PHE A 196 13.83 -3.84 3.04
C PHE A 196 12.39 -4.05 3.47
N ILE A 197 11.48 -4.17 2.50
CA ILE A 197 10.07 -4.45 2.73
C ILE A 197 9.89 -5.96 2.72
N LEU A 198 9.52 -6.52 3.86
CA LEU A 198 9.45 -7.96 4.09
C LEU A 198 8.02 -8.49 4.02
N ASP A 199 7.89 -9.77 3.69
CA ASP A 199 6.66 -10.53 3.81
C ASP A 199 6.69 -11.33 5.11
N ASN A 200 5.84 -10.93 6.06
CA ASN A 200 5.78 -11.53 7.39
C ASN A 200 4.64 -12.55 7.56
N ARG A 201 3.91 -12.87 6.49
CA ARG A 201 2.67 -13.65 6.57
C ARG A 201 2.66 -14.87 5.66
N SER A 202 3.21 -14.83 4.45
CA SER A 202 3.12 -15.93 3.48
C SER A 202 3.85 -17.20 3.92
N HIS A 203 4.90 -17.06 4.75
CA HIS A 203 5.80 -18.16 5.11
C HIS A 203 6.03 -18.32 6.61
N ARG A 204 5.33 -17.55 7.45
CA ARG A 204 5.50 -17.65 8.91
C ARG A 204 5.02 -19.01 9.41
N SER A 205 5.65 -19.52 10.45
CA SER A 205 5.12 -20.64 11.21
C SER A 205 3.83 -20.27 11.95
N ALA A 206 3.06 -21.28 12.33
CA ALA A 206 1.91 -21.09 13.20
C ALA A 206 2.35 -20.40 14.51
N PRO A 207 1.61 -19.40 15.01
CA PRO A 207 1.96 -18.75 16.26
C PRO A 207 1.91 -19.77 17.41
N ALA A 208 2.85 -19.66 18.35
CA ALA A 208 2.82 -20.45 19.57
C ALA A 208 1.47 -20.26 20.30
N HIS A 209 0.94 -21.34 20.88
CA HIS A 209 -0.27 -21.27 21.70
C HIS A 209 -0.05 -20.27 22.85
N ARG A 210 -0.84 -19.19 22.87
CA ARG A 210 -0.80 -18.20 23.95
C ARG A 210 -1.93 -18.50 24.95
N PRO A 211 -1.62 -18.89 26.20
CA PRO A 211 -2.64 -19.04 27.23
C PRO A 211 -3.39 -17.72 27.42
N GLY A 212 -4.72 -17.73 27.28
CA GLY A 212 -5.56 -16.54 27.48
C GLY A 212 -6.09 -15.84 26.22
N LYS A 213 -5.82 -16.33 25.00
CA LYS A 213 -6.60 -15.88 23.81
C LYS A 213 -8.06 -16.31 24.00
N LYS A 214 -8.93 -15.36 24.37
CA LYS A 214 -10.38 -15.56 24.21
C LYS A 214 -10.67 -15.59 22.72
N LEU A 215 -11.25 -16.69 22.23
CA LEU A 215 -11.68 -16.87 20.84
C LEU A 215 -12.77 -15.87 20.40
N ASN A 216 -13.27 -15.04 21.32
CA ASN A 216 -14.36 -14.11 21.09
C ASN A 216 -14.16 -12.95 22.08
N GLY A 217 -13.54 -11.86 21.64
CA GLY A 217 -13.39 -10.68 22.50
C GLY A 217 -12.38 -9.69 21.96
N TRP A 218 -12.88 -8.60 21.41
CA TRP A 218 -12.09 -7.39 21.13
C TRP A 218 -11.45 -6.90 22.43
N VAL A 219 -10.15 -7.13 22.59
CA VAL A 219 -9.34 -6.46 23.60
C VAL A 219 -8.25 -5.71 22.86
N TRP A 220 -8.42 -4.39 22.79
CA TRP A 220 -7.38 -3.46 22.36
C TRP A 220 -6.28 -3.42 23.42
N GLY A 221 -5.30 -4.32 23.29
CA GLY A 221 -4.01 -4.15 23.94
C GLY A 221 -3.17 -3.23 23.07
N LYS A 222 -2.73 -2.09 23.61
CA LYS A 222 -1.63 -1.32 22.99
C LYS A 222 -0.38 -2.21 23.00
N VAL A 223 -0.13 -2.93 21.93
CA VAL A 223 1.21 -3.40 21.60
C VAL A 223 1.89 -2.25 20.89
N ASN A 224 2.91 -1.68 21.52
CA ASN A 224 3.89 -0.90 20.78
C ASN A 224 4.48 -1.84 19.72
N ALA A 225 4.05 -1.69 18.48
CA ALA A 225 4.76 -2.25 17.33
C ALA A 225 6.09 -1.50 17.25
N GLY A 226 7.09 -1.98 17.99
CA GLY A 226 8.46 -1.58 17.80
C GLY A 226 8.90 -2.07 16.43
N CYS A 227 9.01 -1.16 15.46
CA CYS A 227 9.78 -1.42 14.25
C CYS A 227 11.22 -1.68 14.67
N ALA A 228 11.65 -2.94 14.64
CA ALA A 228 13.06 -3.28 14.70
C ALA A 228 13.66 -3.01 13.31
N ALA A 229 14.17 -1.80 13.09
CA ALA A 229 15.10 -1.56 11.99
C ALA A 229 16.46 -2.15 12.40
N VAL A 230 16.84 -3.29 11.81
CA VAL A 230 18.19 -3.83 11.97
C VAL A 230 19.10 -3.06 11.02
N ALA A 231 19.84 -2.10 11.55
CA ALA A 231 20.97 -1.49 10.84
C ALA A 231 22.16 -2.47 10.90
N GLY A 232 22.26 -3.35 9.89
CA GLY A 232 23.43 -4.22 9.71
C GLY A 232 24.57 -3.42 9.08
N HIS A 233 25.66 -3.24 9.81
CA HIS A 233 26.92 -2.70 9.28
C HIS A 233 27.84 -3.88 8.97
N GLU A 234 27.84 -4.36 7.73
CA GLU A 234 28.84 -5.32 7.26
C GLU A 234 29.65 -4.71 6.12
N GLY A 235 30.90 -4.40 6.43
CA GLY A 235 31.92 -4.11 5.43
C GLY A 235 32.41 -5.42 4.83
N LEU A 236 32.15 -5.62 3.54
CA LEU A 236 32.84 -6.62 2.74
C LEU A 236 33.21 -6.00 1.39
N GLY A 237 34.52 -5.89 1.17
CA GLY A 237 35.10 -5.48 -0.10
C GLY A 237 34.85 -6.52 -1.19
N GLY A 238 34.48 -6.04 -2.37
CA GLY A 238 34.30 -6.86 -3.57
C GLY A 238 34.05 -5.97 -4.78
N THR A 239 34.95 -6.02 -5.74
CA THR A 239 34.94 -5.24 -6.98
C THR A 239 33.90 -5.73 -8.00
N ALA A 240 33.44 -4.77 -8.82
CA ALA A 240 32.96 -4.87 -10.20
C ALA A 240 31.44 -4.98 -10.46
N GLY A 241 30.97 -3.99 -11.24
CA GLY A 241 29.73 -4.04 -12.01
C GLY A 241 28.93 -2.74 -11.99
N LYS A 242 29.25 -1.77 -12.87
CA LYS A 242 28.37 -0.61 -13.14
C LYS A 242 27.06 -1.11 -13.76
N LYS A 243 26.09 -1.51 -12.94
CA LYS A 243 24.68 -1.59 -13.36
C LYS A 243 24.12 -0.17 -13.28
N ARG A 244 23.57 0.30 -14.41
CA ARG A 244 22.86 1.57 -14.52
C ARG A 244 21.71 1.54 -13.50
N ARG A 245 21.75 2.39 -12.48
CA ARG A 245 20.65 2.55 -11.50
C ARG A 245 19.44 3.07 -12.26
N GLN A 246 18.39 2.25 -12.38
CA GLN A 246 17.08 2.70 -12.80
C GLN A 246 16.52 3.60 -11.70
N THR A 247 16.32 4.88 -12.01
CA THR A 247 15.49 5.77 -11.20
C THR A 247 14.08 5.16 -11.13
N PRO A 248 13.47 5.01 -9.94
CA PRO A 248 12.12 4.47 -9.86
C PRO A 248 11.15 5.48 -10.45
N GLY A 249 10.63 5.19 -11.64
CA GLY A 249 9.53 5.93 -12.26
C GLY A 249 8.31 5.96 -11.33
N ILE A 250 7.60 7.08 -11.31
CA ILE A 250 6.37 7.20 -10.54
C ILE A 250 5.29 6.42 -11.28
N ARG A 251 4.60 5.52 -10.57
CA ARG A 251 3.49 4.73 -11.10
C ARG A 251 2.20 5.34 -10.59
N VAL A 252 1.43 5.92 -11.51
CA VAL A 252 0.13 6.53 -11.20
C VAL A 252 -0.96 5.47 -11.24
N TRP A 253 -1.87 5.52 -10.27
CA TRP A 253 -3.00 4.62 -10.14
C TRP A 253 -4.21 5.13 -10.91
N CYS A 254 -4.84 4.25 -11.67
CA CYS A 254 -6.10 4.51 -12.36
C CYS A 254 -7.11 3.41 -12.03
N THR A 255 -8.24 3.81 -11.44
CA THR A 255 -9.46 2.99 -11.45
C THR A 255 -10.54 3.67 -12.26
N CYS A 256 -11.25 2.86 -13.05
CA CYS A 256 -12.50 3.28 -13.65
C CYS A 256 -13.62 3.02 -12.63
N HIS A 257 -14.18 4.07 -12.02
CA HIS A 257 -15.34 3.93 -11.14
C HIS A 257 -16.62 3.96 -12.01
N GLU A 258 -17.27 2.82 -12.20
CA GLU A 258 -18.66 2.80 -12.68
C GLU A 258 -19.54 3.47 -11.63
N LYS A 259 -20.11 4.64 -11.96
CA LYS A 259 -21.13 5.28 -11.13
C LYS A 259 -22.38 4.39 -11.17
N LEU A 260 -22.79 3.89 -10.01
CA LEU A 260 -24.09 3.25 -9.82
C LEU A 260 -25.19 4.32 -10.06
N VAL A 261 -25.69 4.40 -11.29
CA VAL A 261 -26.85 5.25 -11.62
C VAL A 261 -28.08 4.56 -11.05
N ARG A 262 -28.68 5.11 -9.99
CA ARG A 262 -30.02 4.72 -9.56
C ARG A 262 -30.99 4.99 -10.71
N GLY A 263 -31.47 3.92 -11.35
CA GLY A 263 -32.62 3.99 -12.24
C GLY A 263 -33.83 4.51 -11.45
N LYS A 264 -34.41 5.61 -11.92
CA LYS A 264 -35.74 6.04 -11.46
C LYS A 264 -36.75 5.07 -12.05
N GLY A 265 -37.35 4.24 -11.20
CA GLY A 265 -38.68 3.68 -11.43
C GLY A 265 -39.73 4.65 -10.93
#